data_AF-A0A562ZSC2-F1
#
_entry.id   AF-A0A562ZSC2-F1
#
_cell.length_a   1.000
_cell.length_b   1.000
_cell.length_c   1.000
_cell.angle_alpha   90.00
_cell.angle_beta   90.00
_cell.angle_gamma   90.00
#
_symmetry.space_group_name_H-M   'P 1'
#
loop_
_entity.id
_entity.type
_entity.pdbx_description
1 polymer ?
#
loop_
_entity_poly.entity_id
_entity_poly.type
_entity_poly.pdbx_seq_one_letter_code
_entity_poly.pdbx_strand_id
1 'polypeptide(L)'
;MQVIDLQRKFVYNSADLADPDPSMTPDEVRLFYAMRQGYAELLNAVVEGPVTNKGVAKYSFVRAAGAKGATPAMPAAQLIRHALSKQADRDPATAALPMEDDELARRVAATINAKASQPLPIPSVAFGQWG
;
A
#
# COMPACT_ATOMS: atom_id res chain seq x y z
N MET A 1 -33.75 -10.55 -19.24
CA MET A 1 -32.37 -10.16 -18.90
C MET A 1 -31.46 -10.93 -19.85
N GLN A 2 -30.85 -10.25 -20.83
CA GLN A 2 -29.89 -10.91 -21.74
C GLN A 2 -28.56 -11.02 -21.01
N VAL A 3 -28.11 -12.25 -20.76
CA VAL A 3 -26.77 -12.52 -20.24
C VAL A 3 -25.82 -12.42 -21.43
N ILE A 4 -25.05 -11.34 -21.48
CA ILE A 4 -24.05 -11.13 -22.53
C ILE A 4 -22.79 -11.83 -22.04
N ASP A 5 -22.47 -12.99 -22.62
CA ASP A 5 -21.22 -13.70 -22.35
C ASP A 5 -20.04 -12.87 -22.87
N LEU A 6 -19.42 -12.11 -21.97
CA LEU A 6 -18.26 -11.28 -22.26
C LEU A 6 -17.00 -12.14 -22.12
N GLN A 7 -16.32 -12.41 -23.22
CA GLN A 7 -15.07 -13.16 -23.18
C GLN A 7 -14.03 -12.39 -22.37
N ARG A 8 -13.54 -12.98 -21.28
CA ARG A 8 -12.52 -12.37 -20.44
C ARG A 8 -11.15 -12.85 -20.91
N LYS A 9 -10.19 -11.92 -20.99
CA LYS A 9 -8.82 -12.23 -21.37
C LYS A 9 -7.87 -11.60 -20.36
N PHE A 10 -6.98 -12.40 -19.79
CA PHE A 10 -6.02 -11.93 -18.80
C PHE A 10 -4.66 -11.73 -19.45
N VAL A 11 -3.95 -10.68 -19.06
CA VAL A 11 -2.60 -10.41 -19.55
C VAL A 11 -1.67 -10.17 -18.38
N TYR A 12 -0.54 -10.85 -18.38
CA TYR A 12 0.53 -10.66 -17.40
C TYR A 12 1.88 -10.69 -18.10
N ASN A 13 2.71 -9.67 -17.90
CA ASN A 13 4.08 -9.63 -18.44
C ASN A 13 4.14 -9.93 -19.95
N SER A 14 3.19 -9.40 -20.73
CA SER A 14 3.00 -9.66 -22.17
C SER A 14 2.56 -11.07 -22.56
N ALA A 15 2.36 -11.97 -21.60
CA ALA A 15 1.72 -13.27 -21.84
C ALA A 15 0.20 -13.12 -21.75
N ASP A 16 -0.50 -13.74 -22.69
CA ASP A 16 -1.95 -13.90 -22.66
C ASP A 16 -2.29 -15.13 -21.81
N LEU A 17 -3.01 -14.95 -20.71
CA LEU A 17 -3.54 -16.00 -19.87
C LEU A 17 -5.00 -16.26 -20.25
N ALA A 18 -5.33 -17.54 -20.40
CA ALA A 18 -6.70 -17.97 -20.61
C ALA A 18 -7.56 -17.65 -19.37
N ASP A 19 -8.87 -17.72 -19.51
CA ASP A 19 -9.74 -17.72 -18.35
C ASP A 19 -9.92 -19.17 -17.85
N PRO A 20 -9.58 -19.48 -16.58
CA PRO A 20 -9.76 -20.83 -16.05
C PRO A 20 -11.21 -21.17 -15.73
N ASP A 21 -12.02 -20.18 -15.30
CA ASP A 21 -13.44 -20.35 -14.98
C ASP A 21 -14.20 -19.01 -15.03
N PRO A 22 -15.24 -18.88 -15.88
CA PRO A 22 -16.04 -17.66 -16.02
C PRO A 22 -16.73 -17.17 -14.74
N SER A 23 -16.94 -18.05 -13.76
CA SER A 23 -17.62 -17.75 -12.49
C SER A 23 -16.66 -17.15 -11.46
N MET A 24 -15.35 -17.38 -11.62
CA MET A 24 -14.34 -16.83 -10.71
C MET A 24 -14.21 -15.32 -10.87
N THR A 25 -13.94 -14.65 -9.76
CA THR A 25 -13.58 -13.23 -9.78
C THR A 25 -12.15 -13.04 -10.32
N PRO A 26 -11.83 -11.88 -10.92
CA PRO A 26 -10.48 -11.61 -11.42
C PRO A 26 -9.38 -11.76 -10.34
N ASP A 27 -9.71 -11.54 -9.07
CA ASP A 27 -8.80 -11.74 -7.93
C ASP A 27 -8.57 -13.22 -7.60
N GLU A 28 -9.61 -14.04 -7.70
CA GLU A 28 -9.47 -15.50 -7.58
C GLU A 28 -8.67 -16.09 -8.74
N VAL A 29 -8.88 -15.58 -9.96
CA VAL A 29 -8.09 -15.96 -11.14
C VAL A 29 -6.60 -15.61 -10.93
N ARG A 30 -6.30 -14.43 -10.36
CA ARG A 30 -4.94 -14.05 -9.97
C ARG A 30 -4.32 -15.06 -8.99
N LEU A 31 -5.05 -15.41 -7.94
CA LEU A 31 -4.58 -16.35 -6.92
C LEU A 31 -4.41 -17.77 -7.50
N PHE A 32 -5.33 -18.21 -8.35
CA PHE A 32 -5.26 -19.49 -9.05
C PHE A 32 -3.98 -19.60 -9.88
N TYR A 33 -3.67 -18.55 -10.64
CA TYR A 33 -2.44 -18.52 -11.44
C TYR A 33 -1.18 -18.44 -10.60
N ALA A 34 -1.24 -17.74 -9.48
CA ALA A 34 -0.14 -17.69 -8.53
C ALA A 34 0.17 -19.05 -7.91
N MET A 35 -0.87 -19.81 -7.52
CA MET A 35 -0.73 -21.08 -6.82
C MET A 35 -0.52 -22.28 -7.76
N ARG A 36 -1.20 -22.30 -8.92
CA ARG A 36 -1.29 -23.50 -9.77
C ARG A 36 -0.31 -23.50 -10.94
N GLN A 37 0.06 -22.33 -11.46
CA GLN A 37 0.97 -22.17 -12.60
C GLN A 37 2.37 -21.68 -12.21
N GLY A 38 2.67 -21.57 -10.92
CA GLY A 38 4.00 -21.23 -10.42
C GLY A 38 4.37 -19.75 -10.54
N TYR A 39 3.40 -18.88 -10.81
CA TYR A 39 3.63 -17.45 -10.90
C TYR A 39 3.51 -16.77 -9.52
N ALA A 40 4.43 -17.05 -8.60
CA ALA A 40 4.45 -16.47 -7.25
C ALA A 40 4.38 -14.93 -7.25
N GLU A 41 4.87 -14.31 -8.32
CA GLU A 41 4.86 -12.88 -8.58
C GLU A 41 3.44 -12.28 -8.73
N LEU A 42 2.42 -13.09 -9.06
CA LEU A 42 1.03 -12.64 -9.08
C LEU A 42 0.43 -12.45 -7.68
N LEU A 43 1.00 -13.04 -6.62
CA LEU A 43 0.52 -12.83 -5.25
C LEU A 43 0.57 -11.36 -4.83
N ASN A 44 1.62 -10.65 -5.29
CA ASN A 44 1.84 -9.24 -5.04
C ASN A 44 1.39 -8.35 -6.21
N ALA A 45 0.82 -8.94 -7.26
CA ALA A 45 0.31 -8.18 -8.40
C ALA A 45 -1.06 -7.58 -8.08
N VAL A 46 -1.31 -6.39 -8.63
CA VAL A 46 -2.61 -5.73 -8.61
C VAL A 46 -3.34 -6.06 -9.91
N VAL A 47 -4.64 -6.30 -9.82
CA VAL A 47 -5.52 -6.46 -10.98
C VAL A 47 -5.96 -5.07 -11.43
N GLU A 48 -5.47 -4.63 -12.58
CA GLU A 48 -6.00 -3.45 -13.25
C GLU A 48 -7.27 -3.82 -14.03
N GLY A 49 -8.24 -2.90 -14.00
CA GLY A 49 -9.62 -3.14 -14.39
C GLY A 49 -9.83 -3.61 -15.84
N PRO A 50 -11.06 -4.03 -16.17
CA PRO A 50 -11.38 -4.57 -17.49
C PRO A 50 -11.38 -3.47 -18.55
N VAL A 51 -10.36 -3.47 -19.40
CA VAL A 51 -10.38 -2.72 -20.65
C VAL A 51 -11.26 -3.48 -21.63
N THR A 52 -12.53 -3.08 -21.73
CA THR A 52 -13.47 -3.72 -22.65
C THR A 52 -13.23 -3.22 -24.07
N ASN A 53 -12.79 -4.10 -24.97
CA ASN A 53 -12.60 -3.77 -26.38
C ASN A 53 -13.37 -4.78 -27.24
N LYS A 54 -14.33 -4.29 -28.04
CA LYS A 54 -15.11 -5.12 -28.99
C LYS A 54 -15.78 -6.37 -28.37
N GLY A 55 -16.28 -6.28 -27.13
CA GLY A 55 -16.94 -7.40 -26.46
C GLY A 55 -15.98 -8.38 -25.75
N VAL A 56 -14.71 -8.01 -25.57
CA VAL A 56 -13.75 -8.74 -24.75
C VAL A 56 -13.33 -7.87 -23.57
N ALA A 57 -13.49 -8.37 -22.34
CA ALA A 57 -12.99 -7.71 -21.14
C ALA A 57 -11.54 -8.13 -20.89
N LYS A 58 -10.61 -7.19 -21.06
CA LYS A 58 -9.18 -7.44 -20.87
C LYS A 58 -8.73 -7.00 -19.48
N TYR A 59 -8.27 -7.94 -18.68
CA TYR A 59 -7.71 -7.69 -17.34
C TYR A 59 -6.19 -7.75 -17.39
N SER A 60 -5.52 -6.79 -16.76
CA SER A 60 -4.06 -6.74 -16.74
C SER A 60 -3.55 -6.94 -15.33
N PHE A 61 -2.70 -7.95 -15.14
CA PHE A 61 -1.99 -8.14 -13.89
C PHE A 61 -0.68 -7.35 -13.93
N VAL A 62 -0.53 -6.41 -13.01
CA VAL A 62 0.66 -5.57 -12.91
C VAL A 62 1.36 -5.85 -11.59
N ARG A 63 2.66 -6.10 -11.62
CA ARG A 63 3.43 -6.20 -10.37
C ARG A 63 3.32 -4.87 -9.64
N ALA A 64 3.00 -4.91 -8.34
CA ALA A 64 3.13 -3.74 -7.48
C ALA A 64 4.62 -3.41 -7.31
N ALA A 65 5.23 -2.79 -8.33
CA ALA A 65 6.51 -2.13 -8.17
C ALA A 65 6.26 -0.97 -7.20
N GLY A 66 6.79 -1.10 -5.97
CA GLY A 66 6.54 -0.14 -4.91
C GLY A 66 6.72 1.29 -5.40
N ALA A 67 5.70 2.13 -5.26
CA ALA A 67 5.73 3.56 -5.60
C ALA A 67 6.62 4.36 -4.62
N LYS A 68 7.75 3.80 -4.19
CA LYS A 68 8.67 4.42 -3.26
C LYS A 68 9.68 5.24 -4.07
N GLY A 69 9.29 6.45 -4.46
CA GLY A 69 10.24 7.42 -5.01
C GLY A 69 9.80 8.21 -6.24
N ALA A 70 8.53 8.19 -6.64
CA ALA A 70 8.03 9.21 -7.57
C ALA A 70 7.90 10.55 -6.83
N THR A 71 9.02 11.10 -6.35
CA THR A 71 9.10 12.50 -5.97
C THR A 71 8.82 13.31 -7.22
N PRO A 72 7.79 14.17 -7.25
CA PRO A 72 7.75 15.20 -8.28
C PRO A 72 9.08 15.97 -8.20
N ALA A 73 9.61 16.41 -9.34
CA ALA A 73 10.83 17.21 -9.45
C ALA A 73 10.67 18.62 -8.84
N MET A 74 10.05 18.71 -7.67
CA MET A 74 9.88 19.91 -6.87
C MET A 74 10.91 19.90 -5.74
N PRO A 75 11.57 21.03 -5.48
CA PRO A 75 12.48 21.14 -4.33
C PRO A 75 11.74 20.82 -3.03
N ALA A 76 12.42 20.19 -2.07
CA ALA A 76 11.83 19.72 -0.81
C ALA A 76 11.03 20.80 -0.05
N ALA A 77 11.47 22.07 -0.13
CA ALA A 77 10.76 23.20 0.46
C ALA A 77 9.36 23.44 -0.14
N GLN A 78 9.15 23.09 -1.41
CA GLN A 78 7.88 23.24 -2.10
C GLN A 78 6.92 22.08 -1.79
N LEU A 79 7.45 20.87 -1.53
CA LEU A 79 6.66 19.74 -1.01
C LEU A 79 6.06 20.07 0.36
N ILE A 80 6.83 20.68 1.26
CA ILE A 80 6.35 21.08 2.60
C ILE A 80 5.20 22.08 2.48
N ARG A 81 5.35 23.13 1.66
CA ARG A 81 4.31 24.14 1.46
C ARG A 81 3.05 23.55 0.84
N HIS A 82 3.20 22.69 -0.17
CA HIS A 82 2.08 22.03 -0.83
C HIS A 82 1.34 21.08 0.13
N ALA A 83 2.07 20.30 0.93
CA ALA A 83 1.47 19.42 1.94
C ALA A 83 0.68 20.23 2.99
N LEU A 84 1.22 21.36 3.44
CA LEU A 84 0.52 22.24 4.38
C LEU A 84 -0.76 22.82 3.78
N SER A 85 -0.72 23.24 2.51
CA SER A 85 -1.88 23.80 1.82
C SER A 85 -3.01 22.79 1.58
N LYS A 86 -2.68 21.53 1.31
CA LYS A 86 -3.67 20.45 1.14
C LYS A 86 -4.36 20.06 2.45
N GLN A 87 -3.73 20.31 3.59
CA GLN A 87 -4.28 19.94 4.89
C GLN A 87 -5.33 20.95 5.39
N ALA A 88 -5.32 22.17 4.87
CA ALA A 88 -6.28 23.22 5.20
C ALA A 88 -7.67 23.01 4.57
N ASP A 89 -7.79 22.13 3.57
CA ASP A 89 -9.04 21.84 2.86
C ASP A 89 -9.80 20.63 3.43
N ARG A 90 -9.29 19.99 4.50
CA ARG A 90 -10.06 18.96 5.22
C ARG A 90 -11.05 19.65 6.16
N ASP A 91 -12.33 19.60 5.76
CA ASP A 91 -13.47 20.05 6.55
C ASP A 91 -13.38 19.67 8.04
N PRO A 92 -13.61 20.60 8.98
CA PRO A 92 -13.58 20.31 10.42
C PRO A 92 -14.77 19.49 10.93
N ALA A 93 -15.68 19.03 10.05
CA ALA A 93 -16.95 18.41 10.45
C ALA A 93 -16.87 16.89 10.73
N THR A 94 -15.75 16.21 10.42
CA THR A 94 -15.61 14.76 10.68
C THR A 94 -14.67 14.43 11.86
N ALA A 95 -14.08 15.45 12.50
CA ALA A 95 -13.23 15.28 13.68
C ALA A 95 -14.04 15.23 14.99
N ALA A 96 -15.06 14.39 15.05
CA ALA A 96 -15.61 13.93 16.34
C ALA A 96 -14.86 12.65 16.74
N LEU A 97 -13.63 12.81 17.20
CA LEU A 97 -12.95 11.81 18.03
C LEU A 97 -13.16 12.21 19.50
N PRO A 98 -13.36 11.25 20.42
CA PRO A 98 -13.61 11.56 21.82
C PRO A 98 -12.38 12.22 22.44
N MET A 99 -12.62 12.98 23.52
CA MET A 99 -11.65 13.76 24.28
C MET A 99 -10.58 12.91 24.99
N GLU A 100 -9.63 12.32 24.27
CA GLU A 100 -8.53 11.51 24.85
C GLU A 100 -7.10 12.00 24.49
N ASP A 101 -6.97 12.98 23.59
CA ASP A 101 -5.67 13.52 23.16
C ASP A 101 -4.94 14.38 24.22
N ASP A 102 -5.67 15.10 25.08
CA ASP A 102 -5.07 15.99 26.09
C ASP A 102 -4.33 15.21 27.18
N GLU A 103 -4.83 14.03 27.55
CA GLU A 103 -4.20 13.20 28.59
C GLU A 103 -2.96 12.47 28.07
N LEU A 104 -3.02 11.99 26.81
CA LEU A 104 -1.87 11.39 26.15
C LEU A 104 -0.76 12.42 25.95
N ALA A 105 -1.09 13.63 25.49
CA ALA A 105 -0.13 14.73 25.34
C ALA A 105 0.55 15.07 26.67
N ARG A 106 -0.20 15.11 27.79
CA ARG A 106 0.35 15.33 29.12
C ARG A 106 1.26 14.19 29.59
N ARG A 107 0.88 12.92 29.35
CA ARG A 107 1.71 11.75 29.70
C ARG A 107 3.00 11.69 28.90
N VAL A 108 2.96 12.02 27.61
CA VAL A 108 4.15 12.07 26.75
C VAL A 108 5.07 13.20 27.20
N ALA A 109 4.54 14.40 27.44
CA ALA A 109 5.32 15.53 27.95
C ALA A 109 5.97 15.23 29.32
N ALA A 110 5.22 14.60 30.24
CA ALA A 110 5.74 14.19 31.55
C ALA A 110 6.87 13.15 31.43
N THR A 111 6.71 12.16 30.56
CA THR A 111 7.74 11.13 30.34
C THR A 111 9.01 11.70 29.72
N ILE A 112 8.88 12.60 28.74
CA ILE A 112 10.03 13.25 28.08
C ILE A 112 10.79 14.12 29.10
N ASN A 113 10.09 14.89 29.92
CA ASN A 113 10.72 15.75 30.92
C ASN A 113 11.36 14.93 32.07
N ALA A 114 10.77 13.78 32.43
CA ALA A 114 11.33 12.85 33.41
C ALA A 114 12.58 12.11 32.92
N LYS A 115 12.75 11.91 31.60
CA LYS A 115 13.90 11.22 31.00
C LYS A 115 15.07 12.15 30.64
N ALA A 116 14.89 13.46 30.66
CA ALA A 116 15.93 14.43 30.31
C ALA A 116 17.08 14.50 31.35
N SER A 117 16.91 13.93 32.55
CA SER A 117 17.83 14.06 33.68
C SER A 117 18.51 12.76 34.13
N GLN A 118 18.34 11.65 33.41
CA GLN A 118 19.07 10.40 33.70
C GLN A 118 19.91 9.95 32.50
N PRO A 119 21.26 9.96 32.63
CA PRO A 119 22.13 9.31 31.66
C PRO A 119 21.74 7.83 31.52
N LEU A 120 21.53 7.37 30.28
CA LEU A 120 21.30 5.96 30.00
C LEU A 120 22.53 5.16 30.46
N PRO A 121 22.38 4.11 31.28
CA PRO A 121 23.50 3.28 31.66
C PRO A 121 24.04 2.57 30.42
N ILE A 122 25.29 2.88 30.05
CA ILE A 122 26.04 2.10 29.08
C ILE A 122 26.28 0.71 29.67
N PRO A 123 25.80 -0.38 29.04
CA PRO A 123 26.07 -1.72 29.54
C PRO A 123 27.57 -2.01 29.42
N SER A 124 28.22 -2.26 30.55
CA SER A 124 29.66 -2.51 30.67
C SER A 124 30.09 -3.92 30.21
N VAL A 125 29.39 -4.50 29.24
CA VAL A 125 29.75 -5.80 28.64
C VAL A 125 30.58 -5.60 27.37
N ALA A 126 31.88 -5.53 27.63
CA ALA A 126 33.00 -5.98 26.83
C ALA A 126 32.71 -6.43 25.38
N PHE A 127 33.15 -5.61 24.42
CA PHE A 127 33.62 -6.12 23.13
C PHE A 127 34.86 -6.98 23.38
N GLY A 128 34.67 -8.28 23.51
CA GLY A 128 35.75 -9.23 23.81
C GLY A 128 35.33 -10.67 23.54
N GLN A 129 34.91 -10.97 22.31
CA GLN A 129 34.65 -12.35 21.88
C GLN A 129 34.94 -12.50 20.38
N TRP A 130 36.21 -12.30 20.02
CA TRP A 130 36.80 -12.89 18.81
C TRP A 130 38.15 -13.46 19.21
N GLY A 131 38.12 -14.75 19.58
CA GLY A 131 39.28 -15.63 19.71
C GLY A 131 39.03 -16.83 18.81
#